data_AF-A0A1X7SEY0-F1
#
_entry.id   AF-A0A1X7SEY0-F1
#
_cell.length_a   1.000
_cell.length_b   1.000
_cell.length_c   1.000
_cell.angle_alpha   90.00
_cell.angle_beta   90.00
_cell.angle_gamma   90.00
#
_symmetry.space_group_name_H-M   'P 1'
#
loop_
_entity.id
_entity.type
_entity.pdbx_description
1 polymer ?
#
loop_
_entity_poly.entity_id
_entity_poly.type
_entity_poly.pdbx_seq_one_letter_code
_entity_poly.pdbx_strand_id
1 'polypeptide(L)'
;MATGGDHIQPVILGIKDLNDVISKLEKNDFSEDRWNELGLKLHISQPKLNSVKADNPLDVKACLRGCLVLWLQQSYDIYKYGLPTLELLATAIEEMELRAVAAGINQGSTQSQ
;
A
#
# COMPACT_ATOMS: atom_id res chain seq x y z
N MET A 1 -11.55 16.34 32.01
CA MET A 1 -12.36 16.14 30.80
C MET A 1 -11.44 15.60 29.73
N ALA A 2 -11.94 14.65 28.94
CA ALA A 2 -11.17 13.68 28.16
C ALA A 2 -9.98 14.26 27.37
N THR A 3 -8.88 13.51 27.44
CA THR A 3 -7.70 13.53 26.58
C THR A 3 -8.06 13.31 25.11
N GLY A 4 -7.14 13.72 24.23
CA GLY A 4 -7.05 13.14 22.90
C GLY A 4 -7.60 14.04 21.81
N GLY A 5 -6.97 15.21 21.63
CA GLY A 5 -6.84 15.73 20.27
C GLY A 5 -5.85 14.83 19.53
N ASP A 6 -6.26 13.62 19.17
CA ASP A 6 -5.55 12.79 18.22
C ASP A 6 -5.61 13.52 16.88
N HIS A 7 -4.64 14.39 16.69
CA HIS A 7 -4.33 14.99 15.41
C HIS A 7 -4.04 13.81 14.50
N ILE A 8 -5.04 13.33 13.75
CA ILE A 8 -4.88 12.30 12.73
C ILE A 8 -4.04 12.94 11.64
N GLN A 9 -2.73 12.92 11.84
CA GLN A 9 -1.76 13.27 10.84
C GLN A 9 -1.84 12.14 9.82
N PRO A 10 -2.00 12.41 8.52
CA PRO A 10 -1.88 11.35 7.53
C PRO A 10 -0.50 10.73 7.71
N VAL A 11 -0.46 9.46 8.13
CA VAL A 11 0.81 8.76 8.36
C VAL A 11 1.44 8.57 6.99
N ILE A 12 2.45 9.38 6.70
CA ILE A 12 3.23 9.28 5.47
C ILE A 12 4.10 8.04 5.64
N LEU A 13 3.82 7.04 4.82
CA LEU A 13 4.57 5.79 4.80
C LEU A 13 5.88 6.03 4.05
N GLY A 14 6.98 5.56 4.62
CA GLY A 14 8.27 5.53 3.97
C GLY A 14 8.74 4.10 3.75
N ILE A 15 9.92 3.95 3.14
CA ILE A 15 10.55 2.65 2.92
C ILE A 15 10.74 1.82 4.20
N LYS A 16 10.86 2.49 5.36
CA LYS A 16 10.95 1.87 6.69
C LYS A 16 9.64 1.16 7.10
N ASP A 17 8.51 1.61 6.58
CA ASP A 17 7.18 1.10 6.86
C ASP A 17 6.80 -0.06 5.93
N LEU A 18 7.67 -0.43 4.98
CA LEU A 18 7.45 -1.51 4.02
C LEU A 18 7.04 -2.82 4.69
N ASN A 19 7.75 -3.24 5.74
CA ASN A 19 7.45 -4.49 6.43
C ASN A 19 6.09 -4.42 7.14
N ASP A 20 5.70 -3.26 7.66
CA ASP A 20 4.40 -3.06 8.30
C ASP A 20 3.27 -3.14 7.25
N VAL A 21 3.44 -2.46 6.12
CA VAL A 21 2.50 -2.49 4.99
C VAL A 21 2.31 -3.92 4.45
N ILE A 22 3.41 -4.66 4.25
CA ILE A 22 3.34 -6.06 3.81
C ILE A 22 2.61 -6.91 4.85
N SER A 23 2.97 -6.79 6.12
CA SER A 23 2.32 -7.54 7.20
C SER A 23 0.82 -7.24 7.29
N LYS A 24 0.41 -5.98 7.04
CA LYS A 24 -1.00 -5.59 6.96
C LYS A 24 -1.69 -6.23 5.77
N LEU A 25 -1.07 -6.24 4.59
CA LEU A 25 -1.64 -6.89 3.40
C LEU A 25 -1.83 -8.40 3.64
N GLU A 26 -0.81 -9.07 4.18
CA GLU A 26 -0.87 -10.50 4.52
C GLU A 26 -1.93 -10.80 5.58
N LYS A 27 -2.04 -9.97 6.62
CA LYS A 27 -3.05 -10.12 7.68
C LYS A 27 -4.48 -9.95 7.18
N ASN A 28 -4.65 -9.27 6.05
CA ASN A 28 -5.94 -9.05 5.42
C ASN A 28 -6.21 -10.03 4.25
N ASP A 29 -5.44 -11.12 4.15
CA ASP A 29 -5.57 -12.12 3.08
C ASP A 29 -5.49 -11.50 1.67
N PHE A 30 -4.66 -10.48 1.50
CA PHE A 30 -4.44 -9.89 0.18
C PHE A 30 -3.73 -10.89 -0.74
N SER A 31 -4.33 -11.16 -1.90
CA SER A 31 -3.74 -12.06 -2.90
C SER A 31 -2.55 -11.38 -3.59
N GLU A 32 -1.35 -11.88 -3.28
CA GLU A 32 -0.08 -11.37 -3.80
C GLU A 32 -0.02 -11.41 -5.35
N ASP A 33 -0.76 -12.32 -5.98
CA ASP A 33 -0.89 -12.42 -7.44
C ASP A 33 -1.42 -11.14 -8.11
N ARG A 34 -2.20 -10.32 -7.37
CA ARG A 34 -2.76 -9.05 -7.86
C ARG A 34 -1.83 -7.85 -7.68
N TRP A 35 -0.56 -8.07 -7.33
CA TRP A 35 0.43 -7.00 -7.14
C TRP A 35 0.55 -6.05 -8.34
N ASN A 36 0.44 -6.56 -9.57
CA ASN A 36 0.57 -5.73 -10.78
C ASN A 36 -0.62 -4.77 -10.91
N GLU A 37 -1.83 -5.22 -10.60
CA GLU A 37 -3.02 -4.37 -10.61
C GLU A 37 -2.98 -3.36 -9.46
N LEU A 38 -2.54 -3.79 -8.27
CA LEU A 38 -2.30 -2.89 -7.15
C LEU A 38 -1.30 -1.79 -7.52
N GLY A 39 -0.17 -2.14 -8.15
CA GLY A 39 0.83 -1.17 -8.59
C GLY A 39 0.28 -0.13 -9.56
N LEU A 40 -0.60 -0.54 -10.47
CA LEU A 40 -1.29 0.38 -11.39
C LEU A 40 -2.23 1.33 -10.65
N LYS A 41 -2.97 0.82 -9.67
CA LYS A 41 -3.85 1.63 -8.79
C LYS A 41 -3.06 2.58 -7.89
N LEU A 42 -1.86 2.20 -7.49
CA LEU A 42 -0.90 3.07 -6.79
C LEU A 42 -0.16 4.04 -7.73
N HIS A 43 -0.60 4.16 -8.99
CA HIS A 43 -0.06 5.05 -10.01
C HIS A 43 1.42 4.81 -10.34
N ILE A 44 1.92 3.60 -10.11
CA ILE A 44 3.25 3.19 -10.52
C ILE A 44 3.21 2.92 -12.03
N SER A 45 4.16 3.48 -12.75
CA SER A 45 4.23 3.27 -14.20
C SER A 45 4.47 1.78 -14.52
N GLN A 46 3.70 1.24 -15.47
CA GLN A 46 3.86 -0.13 -16.00
C GLN A 46 5.32 -0.54 -16.27
N PRO A 47 6.21 0.30 -16.86
CA PRO A 47 7.61 -0.09 -17.04
C PRO A 47 8.33 -0.43 -15.72
N LYS A 48 8.02 0.25 -14.62
CA LYS A 48 8.63 -0.02 -13.31
C LYS A 48 8.13 -1.35 -12.73
N LEU A 49 6.83 -1.64 -12.89
CA LEU A 49 6.26 -2.94 -12.51
C LEU A 49 6.89 -4.07 -13.33
N ASN A 50 7.09 -3.86 -14.63
CA ASN A 50 7.76 -4.83 -15.49
C ASN A 50 9.21 -5.08 -15.06
N SER A 51 9.94 -4.04 -14.63
CA SER A 51 11.29 -4.21 -14.08
C SER A 51 11.29 -5.04 -12.81
N VAL A 52 10.34 -4.81 -11.90
CA VAL A 52 10.19 -5.60 -10.67
C VAL A 52 9.88 -7.07 -10.99
N LYS A 53 8.99 -7.32 -11.96
CA LYS A 53 8.70 -8.67 -12.45
C LYS A 53 9.91 -9.34 -13.10
N ALA A 54 10.70 -8.58 -13.85
CA ALA A 54 11.89 -9.11 -14.53
C ALA A 54 12.99 -9.51 -13.53
N ASP A 55 13.09 -8.80 -12.40
CA ASP A 55 14.03 -9.10 -11.33
C ASP A 55 13.64 -10.39 -10.57
N ASN A 56 12.34 -10.63 -10.38
CA ASN A 56 11.82 -11.78 -9.62
C ASN A 56 10.63 -12.48 -10.31
N PRO A 57 10.83 -13.13 -11.48
CA PRO A 57 9.72 -13.57 -12.33
C PRO A 57 8.89 -14.73 -11.76
N LEU A 58 9.45 -15.50 -10.81
CA LEU A 58 8.81 -16.68 -10.21
C LEU A 58 8.28 -16.41 -8.80
N ASP A 59 8.59 -15.25 -8.23
CA ASP A 59 8.28 -14.93 -6.84
C ASP A 59 7.32 -13.74 -6.77
N VAL A 60 6.02 -14.05 -6.73
CA VAL A 60 4.95 -13.05 -6.64
C VAL A 60 5.06 -12.19 -5.39
N LYS A 61 5.56 -12.76 -4.29
CA LYS A 61 5.79 -12.06 -3.03
C LYS A 61 6.91 -11.04 -3.16
N ALA A 62 8.02 -11.41 -3.81
CA ALA A 62 9.10 -10.49 -4.14
C ALA A 62 8.62 -9.40 -5.12
N CYS A 63 7.75 -9.74 -6.07
CA CYS A 63 7.15 -8.74 -6.96
C CYS A 63 6.26 -7.74 -6.21
N LEU A 64 5.40 -8.21 -5.31
CA LEU A 64 4.59 -7.35 -4.44
C LEU A 64 5.49 -6.44 -3.59
N ARG A 65 6.52 -7.01 -2.98
CA ARG A 65 7.50 -6.25 -2.19
C ARG A 65 8.18 -5.18 -3.03
N GLY A 66 8.67 -5.50 -4.23
CA GLY A 66 9.31 -4.53 -5.13
C GLY A 66 8.35 -3.42 -5.59
N CYS A 67 7.10 -3.77 -5.85
CA CYS A 67 6.03 -2.81 -6.15
C CYS A 67 5.82 -1.82 -5.00
N LEU A 68 5.68 -2.32 -3.76
CA LEU A 68 5.52 -1.47 -2.58
C LEU A 68 6.77 -0.64 -2.28
N VAL A 69 7.97 -1.18 -2.52
CA VAL A 69 9.24 -0.42 -2.41
C VAL A 69 9.20 0.80 -3.32
N LEU A 70 8.85 0.63 -4.60
CA LEU A 70 8.76 1.75 -5.55
C LEU A 70 7.75 2.80 -5.11
N TRP A 71 6.59 2.36 -4.62
CA TRP A 71 5.56 3.26 -4.10
C TRP A 71 6.04 4.04 -2.87
N LEU A 72 6.61 3.37 -1.88
CA LEU A 72 7.13 3.99 -0.64
C LEU A 72 8.37 4.86 -0.87
N GLN A 73 9.14 4.58 -1.93
CA GLN A 73 10.22 5.44 -2.41
C GLN A 73 9.71 6.65 -3.20
N GLN A 74 8.38 6.85 -3.29
CA GLN A 74 7.78 7.95 -4.03
C GLN A 74 8.21 7.94 -5.51
N SER A 75 8.42 6.75 -6.07
CA SER A 75 8.77 6.57 -7.49
C SER A 75 7.55 6.76 -8.42
N TYR A 76 6.62 7.62 -8.05
CA TYR A 76 5.44 7.98 -8.82
C TYR A 76 5.19 9.49 -8.65
N ASP A 77 4.20 10.02 -9.36
CA ASP A 77 3.91 11.45 -9.30
C ASP A 77 3.16 11.84 -8.01
N ILE A 78 3.91 12.03 -6.92
CA ILE A 78 3.36 12.43 -5.62
C ILE A 78 2.69 13.80 -5.65
N TYR A 79 3.08 14.68 -6.58
CA TYR A 79 2.46 16.00 -6.72
C TYR A 79 1.05 15.90 -7.29
N LYS A 80 0.82 14.92 -8.17
CA LYS A 80 -0.48 14.65 -8.78
C LYS A 80 -1.38 13.75 -7.93
N TYR A 81 -0.82 12.70 -7.33
CA TYR A 81 -1.59 11.64 -6.67
C TYR A 81 -1.50 11.67 -5.14
N GLY A 82 -0.62 12.49 -4.57
CA GLY A 82 -0.41 12.58 -3.14
C GLY A 82 0.67 11.65 -2.61
N LEU A 83 0.98 11.82 -1.33
CA LEU A 83 2.00 11.04 -0.61
C LEU A 83 1.51 9.61 -0.33
N PRO A 84 2.44 8.65 -0.20
CA PRO A 84 2.07 7.28 0.13
C PRO A 84 1.52 7.22 1.56
N THR A 85 0.23 6.95 1.69
CA THR A 85 -0.47 6.82 2.98
C THR A 85 -1.28 5.53 3.01
N LEU A 86 -1.62 5.06 4.22
CA LEU A 86 -2.52 3.91 4.36
C LEU A 86 -3.88 4.15 3.71
N GLU A 87 -4.36 5.40 3.74
CA GLU A 87 -5.59 5.80 3.07
C GLU A 87 -5.49 5.62 1.55
N LEU A 88 -4.41 6.10 0.91
CA LEU A 88 -4.18 5.91 -0.52
C LEU A 88 -4.08 4.42 -0.89
N LEU A 89 -3.43 3.62 -0.04
CA LEU A 89 -3.38 2.16 -0.21
C LEU A 89 -4.76 1.53 -0.10
N ALA A 90 -5.55 1.89 0.91
CA ALA A 90 -6.90 1.37 1.10
C ALA A 90 -7.81 1.78 -0.06
N THR A 91 -7.73 3.01 -0.56
CA THR A 91 -8.46 3.46 -1.76
C THR A 91 -8.07 2.64 -2.98
N ALA A 92 -6.77 2.44 -3.22
CA ALA A 92 -6.30 1.61 -4.34
C ALA A 92 -6.84 0.17 -4.27
N ILE A 93 -6.91 -0.41 -3.07
CA ILE A 93 -7.43 -1.76 -2.83
C ILE A 93 -8.97 -1.80 -2.94
N GLU A 94 -9.67 -0.76 -2.48
CA GLU A 94 -11.11 -0.62 -2.68
C GLU A 94 -11.47 -0.57 -4.17
N GLU A 95 -10.67 0.14 -4.98
CA GLU A 95 -10.83 0.17 -6.43
C GLU A 95 -10.55 -1.18 -7.12
N MET A 96 -9.88 -2.12 -6.43
CA MET A 96 -9.69 -3.50 -6.88
C MET A 96 -10.84 -4.43 -6.45
N GLU A 97 -11.92 -3.86 -5.91
CA GLU A 97 -13.06 -4.57 -5.31
C GLU A 97 -12.68 -5.38 -4.06
N LEU A 98 -11.52 -5.13 -3.48
CA LEU A 98 -11.01 -5.79 -2.26
C LEU A 98 -11.41 -4.99 -1.01
N ARG A 99 -12.70 -4.63 -0.92
CA ARG A 99 -13.25 -3.81 0.17
C ARG A 99 -12.97 -4.35 1.56
N ALA A 100 -12.98 -5.67 1.74
CA ALA A 100 -12.66 -6.30 3.02
C ALA A 100 -11.20 -6.02 3.44
N VAL A 101 -10.27 -6.10 2.49
CA VAL A 101 -8.84 -5.82 2.71
C VAL A 101 -8.62 -4.34 2.99
N ALA A 102 -9.22 -3.46 2.17
CA ALA A 102 -9.15 -2.01 2.35
C ALA A 102 -9.69 -1.58 3.72
N ALA A 103 -10.83 -2.16 4.13
CA ALA A 103 -11.41 -1.93 5.44
C ALA A 103 -10.44 -2.34 6.55
N GLY A 104 -9.86 -3.54 6.51
CA GLY A 104 -8.94 -3.96 7.57
C GLY A 104 -7.62 -3.17 7.63
N ILE A 105 -7.16 -2.60 6.52
CA ILE A 105 -6.02 -1.67 6.48
C ILE A 105 -6.35 -0.36 7.19
N ASN A 106 -7.53 0.23 6.91
CA ASN A 106 -8.01 1.45 7.56
C ASN A 106 -8.41 1.23 9.03
N GLN A 107 -9.03 0.09 9.36
CA GLN A 107 -9.45 -0.27 10.72
C GLN A 107 -8.26 -0.52 11.65
N GLY A 108 -7.07 -0.83 11.12
CA GLY A 108 -5.84 -0.85 11.90
C GLY A 108 -5.43 0.52 12.47
N SER A 109 -6.03 1.62 12.00
CA SER A 109 -5.92 2.97 12.58
C SER A 109 -7.02 3.27 13.60
N THR A 110 -8.03 2.39 13.70
CA THR A 110 -9.21 2.55 14.55
C THR A 110 -9.29 1.43 15.57
N GLN A 111 -8.21 1.20 16.33
CA GLN A 111 -8.33 0.48 17.60
C GLN A 111 -8.14 1.48 18.74
N SER A 112 -9.28 1.98 19.24
CA SER A 112 -9.58 2.28 20.65
C SER A 112 -10.63 3.39 20.79
N GLN A 113 -11.90 3.03 20.84
CA GLN A 113 -12.90 3.64 21.74
C GLN A 113 -13.86 2.55 22.21
#